data_AF-A0A8T3ZDY8-F1
#
_entry.id   AF-A0A8T3ZDY8-F1
#
_cell.length_a   1.000
_cell.length_b   1.000
_cell.length_c   1.000
_cell.angle_alpha   90.00
_cell.angle_beta   90.00
_cell.angle_gamma   90.00
#
_symmetry.space_group_name_H-M   'P 1'
#
loop_
_entity.id
_entity.type
_entity.pdbx_description
1 polymer ?
#
loop_
_entity_poly.entity_id
_entity_poly.type
_entity_poly.pdbx_seq_one_letter_code
_entity_poly.pdbx_strand_id
1 'polypeptide(L)'
;MVCDYQYDEETQRMRVNCLGCVYGSSHEDFDVCMAQTISKLMELKRVPSRIILAREREYEYDFLEAKMLLEIANAITKIRMEKIASIKNILADPRCEKCAPQRYAFLQRLINDIKYDPVEAYKQLIREIRHVNIILKKTTESGQSEDTELCEKCMEHYLNRALTPIRNVLDNCRIIQLSKEDPNASGRELYRKIFHPSIRPNFMYTSFISIPPAGGELLERYNMGDTQVEIYQVAGKVRKFYHIVPPEFKLNEAEYSLLDTARRYLGRHEPREAELTEPASFRESIYNISLDMLRDLTKSMNIQMSEKRMQMMADILTRYTAGLGILELFLADEKIQDIAINSPVGSTPIYVLHGDYEECETNIILSREDAESLATRFRLQSGRPLDEANPVLDSEIIVPGGRARVAAITRTLSPDGLGFALRRHRDKPWTLPLFIKNGMIDSFSAGLLWFLIDGSRTLLIAGTRGSGKTSFLGSCMVQIMPKLRIITVEDSVAGDCQILYEKN
;
A
#
# COMPACT_ATOMS: atom_id res chain seq x y z
N MET A 1 2.28 26.36 8.93
CA MET A 1 3.16 25.47 9.72
C MET A 1 3.46 24.28 8.84
N VAL A 2 4.73 23.98 8.59
CA VAL A 2 5.14 22.85 7.75
C VAL A 2 5.23 21.62 8.65
N CYS A 3 4.59 20.51 8.27
CA CYS A 3 4.61 19.21 8.95
C CYS A 3 3.89 19.16 10.32
N ASP A 4 2.55 19.25 10.33
CA ASP A 4 1.77 18.93 11.54
C ASP A 4 1.84 17.45 11.89
N TYR A 5 1.85 17.12 13.19
CA TYR A 5 2.00 15.74 13.69
C TYR A 5 0.73 15.26 14.39
N GLN A 6 0.33 14.03 14.08
CA GLN A 6 -0.68 13.29 14.82
C GLN A 6 -0.08 11.98 15.31
N TYR A 7 -0.27 11.68 16.59
CA TYR A 7 0.13 10.40 17.17
C TYR A 7 -1.12 9.72 17.71
N ASP A 8 -1.37 8.52 17.21
CA ASP A 8 -2.48 7.67 17.65
C ASP A 8 -1.97 6.72 18.74
N GLU A 9 -2.52 6.85 19.96
CA GLU A 9 -2.09 6.04 21.11
C GLU A 9 -2.53 4.58 21.01
N GLU A 10 -3.65 4.29 20.34
CA GLU A 10 -4.19 2.93 20.22
C GLU A 10 -3.39 2.11 19.21
N THR A 11 -3.11 2.70 18.05
CA THR A 11 -2.35 2.02 16.98
C THR A 11 -0.84 2.22 17.07
N GLN A 12 -0.39 3.13 17.96
CA GLN A 12 0.99 3.59 18.11
C GLN A 12 1.59 4.16 16.82
N ARG A 13 0.76 4.67 15.91
CA ARG A 13 1.20 5.22 14.62
C ARG A 13 1.46 6.72 14.75
N MET A 14 2.59 7.17 14.21
CA MET A 14 2.90 8.59 14.08
C MET A 14 2.69 9.02 12.63
N ARG A 15 1.74 9.90 12.38
CA ARG A 15 1.46 10.49 11.07
C ARG A 15 1.95 11.93 11.02
N VAL A 16 2.71 12.25 9.99
CA VAL A 16 3.27 13.57 9.72
C VAL A 16 2.62 14.10 8.45
N ASN A 17 1.90 15.20 8.56
CA ASN A 17 1.22 15.82 7.43
C ASN A 17 2.19 16.75 6.68
N CYS A 18 2.79 16.23 5.61
CA CYS A 18 3.72 16.96 4.75
C CYS A 18 3.03 17.73 3.61
N LEU A 19 1.69 17.80 3.55
CA LEU A 19 0.98 18.61 2.54
C LEU A 19 1.43 20.07 2.62
N GLY A 20 1.91 20.62 1.49
CA GLY A 20 2.46 21.98 1.42
C GLY A 20 3.90 22.13 1.93
N CYS A 21 4.59 21.04 2.25
CA CYS A 21 6.02 21.07 2.55
C CYS A 21 6.84 21.39 1.29
N VAL A 22 7.61 22.49 1.33
CA VAL A 22 8.47 22.92 0.21
C VAL A 22 9.61 21.92 -0.04
N TYR A 23 10.04 21.21 0.99
CA TYR A 23 11.23 20.38 0.94
C TYR A 23 10.97 18.99 0.36
N GLY A 24 9.85 18.32 0.66
CA GLY A 24 9.61 16.93 0.24
C GLY A 24 8.82 16.10 1.25
N SER A 25 8.79 14.78 1.09
CA SER A 25 8.10 13.84 2.00
C SER A 25 8.80 12.47 2.11
N SER A 26 10.07 12.47 2.47
CA SER A 26 10.84 11.25 2.74
C SER A 26 12.02 11.56 3.68
N HIS A 27 12.44 10.60 4.49
CA HIS A 27 13.61 10.75 5.36
C HIS A 27 14.92 10.62 4.57
N GLU A 28 14.91 9.77 3.55
CA GLU A 28 16.05 9.44 2.72
C GLU A 28 16.48 10.61 1.83
N ASP A 29 15.56 11.36 1.24
CA ASP A 29 15.91 12.44 0.32
C ASP A 29 15.91 13.81 0.98
N PHE A 30 15.12 14.01 2.04
CA PHE A 30 14.87 15.32 2.61
C PHE A 30 15.28 15.42 4.09
N ASP A 31 16.33 16.19 4.34
CA ASP A 31 16.92 16.45 5.65
C ASP A 31 15.94 17.13 6.63
N VAL A 32 15.16 18.09 6.14
CA VAL A 32 14.16 18.80 6.95
C VAL A 32 13.09 17.84 7.48
N CYS A 33 12.61 16.89 6.66
CA CYS A 33 11.63 15.89 7.06
C CYS A 33 12.18 14.97 8.16
N MET A 34 13.44 14.53 8.03
CA MET A 34 14.12 13.74 9.06
C MET A 34 14.28 14.53 10.36
N ALA A 35 14.75 15.78 10.30
CA ALA A 35 14.97 16.62 11.48
C ALA A 35 13.69 16.92 12.26
N GLN A 36 12.62 17.17 11.53
CA GLN A 36 11.28 17.38 12.05
C GLN A 36 10.78 16.10 12.75
N THR A 37 10.91 14.94 12.11
CA THR A 37 10.52 13.63 12.66
C THR A 37 11.29 13.33 13.95
N ILE A 38 12.61 13.49 13.94
CA ILE A 38 13.47 13.30 15.13
C ILE A 38 13.05 14.25 16.25
N SER A 39 12.75 15.51 15.93
CA SER A 39 12.31 16.49 16.93
C SER A 39 11.00 16.07 17.59
N LYS A 40 10.05 15.51 16.84
CA LYS A 40 8.81 14.97 17.42
C LYS A 40 9.04 13.72 18.27
N LEU A 41 9.92 12.82 17.83
CA LEU A 41 10.30 11.63 18.62
C LEU A 41 10.94 11.99 19.95
N MET A 42 11.71 13.10 20.02
CA MET A 42 12.26 13.62 21.28
C MET A 42 11.16 14.04 22.27
N GLU A 43 10.01 14.54 21.78
CA GLU A 43 8.86 14.90 22.62
C GLU A 43 8.08 13.67 23.08
N LEU A 44 7.82 12.72 22.17
CA LEU A 44 7.02 11.52 22.44
C LEU A 44 7.70 10.53 23.38
N LYS A 45 9.04 10.41 23.31
CA LYS A 45 9.87 9.47 24.10
C LYS A 45 9.44 8.00 23.99
N ARG A 46 8.69 7.63 22.94
CA ARG A 46 8.22 6.27 22.65
C ARG A 46 8.50 5.94 21.19
N VAL A 47 8.74 4.66 20.89
CA VAL A 47 8.91 4.18 19.51
C VAL A 47 7.51 4.00 18.90
N PRO A 48 7.15 4.72 17.83
CA PRO A 48 5.92 4.43 17.11
C PRO A 48 6.05 3.08 16.37
N SER A 49 4.94 2.35 16.25
CA SER A 49 4.86 1.10 15.49
C SER A 49 5.13 1.34 14.00
N ARG A 50 4.70 2.50 13.49
CA ARG A 50 4.98 3.01 12.14
C ARG A 50 5.09 4.53 12.13
N ILE A 51 5.93 5.06 11.24
CA ILE A 51 5.97 6.49 10.92
C ILE A 51 5.43 6.68 9.51
N ILE A 52 4.46 7.57 9.34
CA ILE A 52 3.81 7.83 8.06
C ILE A 52 4.07 9.28 7.67
N LEU A 53 4.85 9.52 6.62
CA LEU A 53 4.98 10.84 6.02
C LEU A 53 3.93 10.97 4.91
N ALA A 54 2.88 11.72 5.18
CA ALA A 54 1.75 11.88 4.29
C ALA A 54 1.87 13.15 3.45
N ARG A 55 2.05 13.01 2.13
CA ARG A 55 2.00 14.12 1.17
C ARG A 55 1.02 13.84 0.04
N GLU A 56 1.45 13.74 -1.23
CA GLU A 56 0.65 13.17 -2.31
C GLU A 56 0.68 11.63 -2.26
N ARG A 57 1.75 11.07 -1.67
CA ARG A 57 1.91 9.66 -1.32
C ARG A 57 2.23 9.54 0.18
N GLU A 58 1.86 8.42 0.77
CA GLU A 58 2.20 8.04 2.13
C GLU A 58 3.44 7.17 2.09
N TYR A 59 4.51 7.66 2.70
CA TYR A 59 5.73 6.91 2.93
C TYR A 59 5.63 6.33 4.34
N GLU A 60 5.37 5.02 4.42
CA GLU A 60 5.28 4.32 5.69
C GLU A 60 6.61 3.63 6.00
N TYR A 61 7.22 4.04 7.12
CA TYR A 61 8.41 3.44 7.70
C TYR A 61 8.00 2.47 8.80
N ASP A 62 8.62 1.30 8.80
CA ASP A 62 8.32 0.23 9.74
C ASP A 62 8.88 0.48 11.15
N PHE A 63 8.68 -0.48 12.04
CA PHE A 63 9.15 -0.39 13.43
C PHE A 63 10.68 -0.30 13.54
N LEU A 64 11.44 -1.01 12.70
CA LEU A 64 12.90 -1.02 12.75
C LEU A 64 13.46 0.33 12.29
N GLU A 65 12.90 0.88 11.22
CA GLU A 65 13.22 2.20 10.69
C GLU A 65 12.86 3.31 11.68
N ALA A 66 11.67 3.24 12.29
CA ALA A 66 11.23 4.16 13.33
C ALA A 66 12.16 4.12 14.56
N LYS A 67 12.58 2.92 14.98
CA LYS A 67 13.50 2.73 16.09
C LYS A 67 14.85 3.39 15.83
N MET A 68 15.39 3.27 14.61
CA MET A 68 16.66 3.91 14.23
C MET A 68 16.62 5.43 14.39
N LEU A 69 15.50 6.08 14.03
CA LEU A 69 15.32 7.52 14.22
C LEU A 69 15.15 7.90 15.70
N LEU A 70 14.49 7.06 16.51
CA LEU A 70 14.37 7.30 17.96
C LEU A 70 15.73 7.18 18.66
N GLU A 71 16.61 6.28 18.24
CA GLU A 71 17.97 6.19 18.79
C GLU A 71 18.74 7.51 18.64
N ILE A 72 18.60 8.18 17.49
CA ILE A 72 19.18 9.51 17.27
C ILE A 72 18.50 10.57 18.16
N ALA A 73 17.17 10.55 18.26
CA ALA A 73 16.44 11.46 19.16
C ALA A 73 16.93 11.32 20.62
N ASN A 74 17.11 10.08 21.09
CA ASN A 74 17.62 9.76 22.42
C ASN A 74 19.08 10.16 22.62
N ALA A 75 19.92 10.04 21.59
CA ALA A 75 21.29 10.54 21.63
C ALA A 75 21.32 12.06 21.84
N ILE A 76 20.51 12.82 21.09
CA ILE A 76 20.44 14.28 21.24
C ILE A 76 19.92 14.69 22.62
N THR A 77 18.86 14.04 23.12
CA THR A 77 18.34 14.34 24.47
C THR A 77 19.38 14.04 25.54
N LYS A 78 20.10 12.93 25.43
CA LYS A 78 21.20 12.58 26.35
C LYS A 78 22.32 13.63 26.36
N ILE A 79 22.80 14.05 25.18
CA ILE A 79 23.84 15.09 25.04
C ILE A 79 23.40 16.40 25.69
N ARG A 80 22.14 16.79 25.52
CA ARG A 80 21.57 18.01 26.13
C ARG A 80 21.41 17.89 27.64
N MET A 81 20.89 16.76 28.13
CA MET A 81 20.66 16.52 29.56
C MET A 81 21.97 16.48 30.34
N GLU A 82 22.99 15.81 29.81
CA GLU A 82 24.33 15.74 30.42
C GLU A 82 25.12 17.05 30.27
N LYS A 83 24.55 18.07 29.60
CA LYS A 83 25.17 19.38 29.35
C LYS A 83 26.59 19.26 28.75
N ILE A 84 26.79 18.29 27.85
CA ILE A 84 28.10 17.97 27.32
C ILE A 84 28.72 19.17 26.58
N ALA A 85 27.91 19.95 25.86
CA ALA A 85 28.33 21.17 25.16
C ALA A 85 28.32 22.46 26.02
N SER A 86 28.43 22.33 27.35
CA SER A 86 28.54 23.50 28.24
C SER A 86 29.96 24.05 28.27
N ILE A 87 30.10 25.36 28.58
CA ILE A 87 31.41 26.05 28.65
C ILE A 87 32.40 25.30 29.56
N LYS A 88 31.92 24.68 30.66
CA LYS A 88 32.73 23.91 31.62
C LYS A 88 33.41 22.68 31.02
N ASN A 89 32.83 22.09 29.97
CA ASN A 89 33.37 20.92 29.29
C ASN A 89 34.21 21.29 28.06
N ILE A 90 34.06 22.53 27.58
CA ILE A 90 34.76 23.03 26.39
C ILE A 90 36.12 23.64 26.76
N LEU A 91 36.23 24.18 27.97
CA LEU A 91 37.42 24.89 28.46
C LEU A 91 37.87 24.31 29.80
N ALA A 92 39.18 24.13 29.96
CA ALA A 92 39.79 23.84 31.26
C ALA A 92 39.81 25.09 32.16
N ASP A 93 40.13 26.25 31.59
CA ASP A 93 39.99 27.57 32.22
C ASP A 93 38.82 28.35 31.58
N PRO A 94 37.75 28.64 32.34
CA PRO A 94 36.60 29.42 31.87
C PRO A 94 36.93 30.82 31.32
N ARG A 95 38.13 31.36 31.58
CA ARG A 95 38.55 32.71 31.16
C ARG A 95 39.22 32.76 29.79
N CYS A 96 39.36 31.62 29.10
CA CYS A 96 40.02 31.58 27.80
C CYS A 96 39.14 32.16 26.67
N GLU A 97 39.40 33.40 26.28
CA GLU A 97 38.63 34.10 25.22
C GLU A 97 38.95 33.62 23.80
N LYS A 98 40.13 33.02 23.57
CA LYS A 98 40.58 32.60 22.23
C LYS A 98 39.82 31.37 21.70
N CYS A 99 39.60 30.37 22.55
CA CYS A 99 39.07 29.07 22.14
C CYS A 99 37.55 28.92 22.35
N ALA A 100 36.99 29.67 23.29
CA ALA A 100 35.59 29.53 23.69
C ALA A 100 34.58 29.74 22.54
N PRO A 101 34.69 30.82 21.73
CA PRO A 101 33.66 31.12 20.72
C PRO A 101 33.60 30.06 19.63
N GLN A 102 34.76 29.64 19.12
CA GLN A 102 34.87 28.68 18.02
C GLN A 102 34.37 27.29 18.42
N ARG A 103 34.81 26.77 19.58
CA ARG A 103 34.40 25.44 20.07
C ARG A 103 32.93 25.39 20.45
N TYR A 104 32.42 26.44 21.09
CA TYR A 104 31.00 26.52 21.44
C TYR A 104 30.12 26.59 20.18
N ALA A 105 30.47 27.43 19.21
CA ALA A 105 29.75 27.51 17.94
C ALA A 105 29.77 26.17 17.18
N PHE A 106 30.92 25.49 17.17
CA PHE A 106 31.05 24.16 16.57
C PHE A 106 30.10 23.15 17.22
N LEU A 107 30.12 23.01 18.55
CA LEU A 107 29.28 22.04 19.24
C LEU A 107 27.78 22.35 19.13
N GLN A 108 27.39 23.62 19.17
CA GLN A 108 25.98 24.00 18.99
C GLN A 108 25.50 23.68 17.57
N ARG A 109 26.32 23.98 16.56
CA ARG A 109 26.03 23.62 15.17
C ARG A 109 25.95 22.10 15.02
N LEU A 110 26.94 21.36 15.53
CA LEU A 110 26.97 19.90 15.49
C LEU A 110 25.69 19.30 16.09
N ILE A 111 25.29 19.73 17.30
CA ILE A 111 24.08 19.22 17.97
C ILE A 111 22.81 19.50 17.16
N ASN A 112 22.75 20.63 16.46
CA ASN A 112 21.64 20.95 15.58
C ASN A 112 21.65 20.08 14.32
N ASP A 113 22.81 19.91 13.70
CA ASP A 113 22.99 19.20 12.43
C ASP A 113 22.73 17.70 12.58
N ILE A 114 22.93 17.09 13.76
CA ILE A 114 22.57 15.68 14.04
C ILE A 114 21.10 15.39 13.68
N LYS A 115 20.20 16.37 13.77
CA LYS A 115 18.79 16.19 13.40
C LYS A 115 18.60 16.09 11.88
N TYR A 116 19.34 16.89 11.11
CA TYR A 116 19.18 17.01 9.66
C TYR A 116 19.95 15.92 8.93
N ASP A 117 21.18 15.68 9.37
CA ASP A 117 22.07 14.67 8.82
C ASP A 117 22.95 14.06 9.93
N PRO A 118 22.45 13.03 10.63
CA PRO A 118 23.19 12.36 11.70
C PRO A 118 24.57 11.85 11.26
N VAL A 119 24.69 11.40 10.01
CA VAL A 119 25.90 10.75 9.51
C VAL A 119 26.96 11.79 9.14
N GLU A 120 26.60 12.86 8.45
CA GLU A 120 27.54 13.94 8.15
C GLU A 120 27.95 14.69 9.42
N ALA A 121 27.02 14.91 10.36
CA ALA A 121 27.36 15.46 11.67
C ALA A 121 28.39 14.58 12.40
N TYR A 122 28.21 13.26 12.40
CA TYR A 122 29.18 12.34 12.97
C TYR A 122 30.54 12.39 12.24
N LYS A 123 30.56 12.46 10.89
CA LYS A 123 31.80 12.63 10.11
C LYS A 123 32.51 13.93 10.48
N GLN A 124 31.79 15.04 10.66
CA GLN A 124 32.35 16.32 11.11
C GLN A 124 32.95 16.22 12.52
N LEU A 125 32.28 15.55 13.46
CA LEU A 125 32.81 15.28 14.80
C LEU A 125 34.14 14.50 14.73
N ILE A 126 34.22 13.46 13.90
CA ILE A 126 35.45 12.68 13.73
C ILE A 126 36.57 13.50 13.06
N ARG A 127 36.24 14.40 12.13
CA ARG A 127 37.22 15.34 11.55
C ARG A 127 37.76 16.30 12.62
N GLU A 128 36.90 16.82 13.49
CA GLU A 128 37.30 17.71 14.58
C GLU A 128 38.17 16.99 15.62
N ILE A 129 37.80 15.77 16.02
CA ILE A 129 38.63 14.95 16.92
C ILE A 129 40.02 14.71 16.31
N ARG A 130 40.10 14.42 15.00
CA ARG A 130 41.39 14.27 14.30
C ARG A 130 42.18 15.57 14.28
N HIS A 131 41.54 16.70 13.99
CA HIS A 131 42.17 18.01 13.97
C HIS A 131 42.77 18.37 15.34
N VAL A 132 42.00 18.20 16.42
CA VAL A 132 42.49 18.43 17.80
C VAL A 132 43.66 17.51 18.15
N ASN A 133 43.61 16.23 17.78
CA ASN A 133 44.72 15.30 18.02
C ASN A 133 45.99 15.65 17.24
N ILE A 134 45.86 16.14 16.00
CA ILE A 134 47.00 16.57 15.18
C ILE A 134 47.66 17.80 15.81
N ILE A 135 46.86 18.76 16.29
CA ILE A 135 47.38 19.94 16.98
C ILE A 135 48.07 19.49 18.27
N LEU A 136 47.43 18.67 19.10
CA LEU A 136 48.02 18.13 20.33
C LEU A 136 49.42 17.56 20.08
N LYS A 137 49.56 16.61 19.14
CA LYS A 137 50.86 16.01 18.78
C LYS A 137 51.94 17.04 18.39
N LYS A 138 51.59 18.04 17.58
CA LYS A 138 52.53 19.10 17.19
C LYS A 138 52.96 19.96 18.38
N THR A 139 52.04 20.22 19.29
CA THR A 139 52.33 21.00 20.51
C THR A 139 53.26 20.22 21.46
N THR A 140 53.11 18.89 21.55
CA THR A 140 53.99 18.03 22.37
C THR A 140 55.42 17.95 21.85
N GLU A 141 55.62 18.09 20.53
CA GLU A 141 56.94 18.08 19.86
C GLU A 141 57.65 19.44 19.89
N SER A 142 56.93 20.53 20.18
CA SER A 142 57.43 21.91 20.18
C SER A 142 57.70 22.38 21.62
N GLY A 143 58.97 22.52 22.02
CA GLY A 143 59.38 22.86 23.39
C GLY A 143 58.64 24.02 24.09
N GLN A 144 58.59 23.92 25.43
CA GLN A 144 57.60 24.49 26.36
C GLN A 144 57.67 26.02 26.60
N SER A 145 56.51 26.68 26.46
CA SER A 145 56.17 27.93 27.15
C SER A 145 54.98 27.67 28.10
N GLU A 146 54.84 28.40 29.21
CA GLU A 146 53.71 28.22 30.15
C GLU A 146 52.33 28.30 29.46
N ASP A 147 52.19 29.17 28.47
CA ASP A 147 50.97 29.33 27.67
C ASP A 147 50.65 28.11 26.78
N THR A 148 51.68 27.39 26.29
CA THR A 148 51.47 26.19 25.45
C THR A 148 51.01 24.99 26.28
N GLU A 149 51.51 24.84 27.51
CA GLU A 149 51.08 23.77 28.42
C GLU A 149 49.62 23.95 28.89
N LEU A 150 49.20 25.18 29.15
CA LEU A 150 47.80 25.51 29.47
C LEU A 150 46.85 25.21 28.29
N CYS A 151 47.29 25.51 27.06
CA CYS A 151 46.52 25.21 25.86
C CYS A 151 46.45 23.71 25.53
N GLU A 152 47.50 22.94 25.81
CA GLU A 152 47.51 21.48 25.71
C GLU A 152 46.48 20.86 26.64
N LYS A 153 46.51 21.20 27.94
CA LYS A 153 45.51 20.75 28.94
C LYS A 153 44.09 21.15 28.54
N CYS A 154 43.91 22.34 27.96
CA CYS A 154 42.61 22.81 27.47
C CYS A 154 42.11 22.02 26.25
N MET A 155 42.99 21.56 25.37
CA MET A 155 42.65 20.69 24.24
C MET A 155 42.31 19.27 24.70
N GLU A 156 43.09 18.69 25.61
CA GLU A 156 42.77 17.39 26.21
C GLU A 156 41.44 17.42 26.94
N HIS A 157 41.16 18.49 27.70
CA HIS A 157 39.89 18.66 28.39
C HIS A 157 38.71 18.70 27.42
N TYR A 158 38.81 19.48 26.33
CA TYR A 158 37.78 19.53 25.29
C TYR A 158 37.56 18.18 24.61
N LEU A 159 38.64 17.45 24.32
CA LEU A 159 38.58 16.14 23.70
C LEU A 159 37.92 15.11 24.63
N ASN A 160 38.29 15.10 25.91
CA ASN A 160 37.83 14.11 26.89
C ASN A 160 36.44 14.42 27.48
N ARG A 161 36.09 15.71 27.64
CA ARG A 161 34.84 16.13 28.29
C ARG A 161 33.72 16.52 27.33
N ALA A 162 34.04 16.84 26.07
CA ALA A 162 33.03 17.19 25.08
C ALA A 162 33.02 16.26 23.87
N LEU A 163 34.10 16.18 23.10
CA LEU A 163 34.08 15.46 21.82
C LEU A 163 33.95 13.94 21.96
N THR A 164 34.73 13.33 22.85
CA THR A 164 34.72 11.87 23.06
C THR A 164 33.38 11.39 23.65
N PRO A 165 32.78 12.07 24.65
CA PRO A 165 31.44 11.70 25.12
C PRO A 165 30.36 11.78 24.04
N ILE A 166 30.35 12.84 23.21
CA ILE A 166 29.40 12.95 22.08
C ILE A 166 29.61 11.78 21.10
N ARG A 167 30.86 11.46 20.77
CA ARG A 167 31.19 10.34 19.89
C ARG A 167 30.66 9.03 20.45
N ASN A 168 30.93 8.75 21.73
CA ASN A 168 30.50 7.51 22.38
C ASN A 168 28.98 7.38 22.45
N VAL A 169 28.23 8.49 22.59
CA VAL A 169 26.77 8.46 22.53
C VAL A 169 26.29 8.10 21.13
N LEU A 170 26.84 8.74 20.09
CA LEU A 170 26.46 8.51 18.70
C LEU A 170 26.90 7.13 18.17
N ASP A 171 28.00 6.58 18.66
CA ASP A 171 28.51 5.24 18.28
C ASP A 171 27.52 4.11 18.58
N ASN A 172 26.59 4.32 19.53
CA ASN A 172 25.57 3.34 19.90
C ASN A 172 24.35 3.37 18.97
N CYS A 173 24.23 4.36 18.09
CA CYS A 173 23.10 4.48 17.18
C CYS A 173 23.30 3.61 15.93
N ARG A 174 22.29 2.83 15.55
CA ARG A 174 22.40 1.87 14.44
C ARG A 174 22.72 2.54 13.10
N ILE A 175 22.12 3.71 12.82
CA ILE A 175 22.41 4.50 11.60
C ILE A 175 23.90 4.83 11.49
N ILE A 176 24.54 5.18 12.61
CA ILE A 176 25.97 5.51 12.65
C ILE A 176 26.82 4.26 12.45
N GLN A 177 26.44 3.11 13.03
CA GLN A 177 27.14 1.84 12.81
C GLN A 177 27.12 1.42 11.34
N LEU A 178 25.96 1.46 10.69
CA LEU A 178 25.82 1.17 9.26
C LEU A 178 26.66 2.11 8.39
N SER A 179 26.77 3.39 8.77
CA SER A 179 27.63 4.34 8.04
C SER A 179 29.13 4.02 8.09
N LYS A 180 29.59 3.25 9.08
CA LYS A 180 30.99 2.80 9.18
C LYS A 180 31.29 1.62 8.25
N GLU A 181 30.27 0.83 7.90
CA GLU A 181 30.38 -0.32 7.00
C GLU A 181 30.48 0.13 5.53
N ASP A 182 29.89 1.27 5.16
CA ASP A 182 29.98 1.88 3.82
C ASP A 182 30.60 3.30 3.87
N PRO A 183 31.93 3.42 4.06
CA PRO A 183 32.60 4.71 4.22
C PRO A 183 32.63 5.58 2.94
N ASN A 184 32.34 5.00 1.77
CA ASN A 184 32.37 5.70 0.48
C ASN A 184 31.03 6.38 0.12
N ALA A 185 29.96 6.08 0.84
CA ALA A 185 28.67 6.72 0.60
C ALA A 185 28.75 8.25 0.85
N SER A 186 28.37 9.01 -0.18
CA SER A 186 28.38 10.48 -0.18
C SER A 186 26.97 11.05 -0.13
N GLY A 187 26.80 12.15 0.59
CA GLY A 187 25.48 12.77 0.79
C GLY A 187 24.46 11.82 1.39
N ARG A 188 23.23 11.83 0.86
CA ARG A 188 22.11 11.04 1.38
C ARG A 188 21.94 9.65 0.74
N GLU A 189 22.88 9.21 -0.10
CA GLU A 189 22.81 7.88 -0.74
C GLU A 189 22.73 6.74 0.27
N LEU A 190 23.42 6.87 1.41
CA LEU A 190 23.38 5.89 2.48
C LEU A 190 21.95 5.72 3.02
N TYR A 191 21.19 6.80 3.17
CA TYR A 191 19.84 6.73 3.69
C TYR A 191 18.90 5.98 2.75
N ARG A 192 19.07 6.09 1.43
CA ARG A 192 18.29 5.30 0.44
C ARG A 192 18.57 3.80 0.49
N LYS A 193 19.73 3.40 1.01
CA LYS A 193 20.08 1.99 1.25
C LYS A 193 19.58 1.48 2.61
N ILE A 194 19.35 2.37 3.57
CA ILE A 194 18.93 2.03 4.93
C ILE A 194 17.41 2.04 5.06
N PHE A 195 16.76 3.04 4.44
CA PHE A 195 15.32 3.24 4.51
C PHE A 195 14.63 2.74 3.23
N HIS A 196 13.60 1.94 3.42
CA HIS A 196 12.80 1.32 2.37
C HIS A 196 11.31 1.49 2.69
N PRO A 197 10.80 2.74 2.70
CA PRO A 197 9.41 2.99 3.05
C PRO A 197 8.48 2.30 2.06
N SER A 198 7.39 1.72 2.57
CA SER A 198 6.30 1.30 1.70
C SER A 198 5.53 2.53 1.24
N ILE A 199 5.37 2.69 -0.08
CA ILE A 199 4.72 3.86 -0.67
C ILE A 199 3.27 3.51 -0.98
N ARG A 200 2.34 4.25 -0.38
CA ARG A 200 0.90 4.10 -0.59
C ARG A 200 0.31 5.36 -1.20
N PRO A 201 -0.44 5.28 -2.31
CA PRO A 201 -1.20 6.42 -2.79
C PRO A 201 -2.32 6.76 -1.80
N ASN A 202 -2.44 8.02 -1.38
CA ASN A 202 -3.32 8.43 -0.26
C ASN A 202 -4.83 8.18 -0.47
N PHE A 203 -5.24 7.84 -1.69
CA PHE A 203 -6.63 7.51 -2.02
C PHE A 203 -6.94 6.00 -1.96
N MET A 204 -5.96 5.14 -1.65
CA MET A 204 -6.15 3.69 -1.49
C MET A 204 -5.61 3.21 -0.14
N TYR A 205 -6.34 2.31 0.52
CA TYR A 205 -5.86 1.65 1.74
C TYR A 205 -5.14 0.33 1.44
N THR A 206 -5.48 -0.32 0.32
CA THR A 206 -4.87 -1.54 -0.21
C THR A 206 -3.39 -1.35 -0.58
N SER A 207 -2.53 -2.28 -0.16
CA SER A 207 -1.10 -2.31 -0.52
C SER A 207 -0.88 -3.02 -1.85
N PHE A 208 0.07 -2.51 -2.64
CA PHE A 208 0.39 -2.99 -3.97
C PHE A 208 1.89 -3.27 -4.11
N ILE A 209 2.26 -4.46 -4.58
CA ILE A 209 3.64 -4.75 -4.96
C ILE A 209 3.80 -4.34 -6.44
N SER A 210 4.50 -3.24 -6.68
CA SER A 210 4.65 -2.64 -8.01
C SER A 210 5.72 -3.27 -8.89
N ILE A 211 6.65 -4.01 -8.29
CA ILE A 211 7.75 -4.66 -8.99
C ILE A 211 7.38 -6.13 -9.18
N PRO A 212 7.49 -6.69 -10.40
CA PRO A 212 7.38 -8.12 -10.62
C PRO A 212 8.34 -8.92 -9.73
N PRO A 213 8.01 -10.18 -9.39
CA PRO A 213 8.85 -10.99 -8.51
C PRO A 213 10.26 -11.18 -9.10
N ALA A 214 11.29 -10.93 -8.28
CA ALA A 214 12.68 -11.07 -8.71
C ALA A 214 12.97 -12.51 -9.15
N GLY A 215 13.51 -12.68 -10.37
CA GLY A 215 13.78 -13.99 -10.95
C GLY A 215 12.54 -14.76 -11.43
N GLY A 216 11.38 -14.11 -11.57
CA GLY A 216 10.20 -14.70 -12.18
C GLY A 216 10.31 -14.77 -13.71
N GLU A 217 10.01 -15.94 -14.29
CA GLU A 217 9.86 -16.12 -15.73
C GLU A 217 8.45 -15.69 -16.17
N LEU A 218 8.35 -14.78 -17.13
CA LEU A 218 7.06 -14.32 -17.66
C LEU A 218 6.45 -15.41 -18.55
N LEU A 219 5.29 -15.92 -18.15
CA LEU A 219 4.53 -16.93 -18.90
C LEU A 219 3.57 -16.29 -19.90
N GLU A 220 2.82 -15.27 -19.47
CA GLU A 220 1.81 -14.61 -20.31
C GLU A 220 1.64 -13.14 -19.91
N ARG A 221 1.29 -12.31 -20.89
CA ARG A 221 0.93 -10.90 -20.71
C ARG A 221 -0.29 -10.57 -21.56
N TYR A 222 -1.29 -9.95 -20.97
CA TYR A 222 -2.49 -9.47 -21.67
C TYR A 222 -3.04 -8.18 -21.05
N ASN A 223 -3.90 -7.48 -21.80
CA ASN A 223 -4.53 -6.24 -21.36
C ASN A 223 -6.05 -6.42 -21.23
N MET A 224 -6.62 -5.78 -20.21
CA MET A 224 -8.05 -5.71 -19.92
C MET A 224 -8.45 -4.24 -19.84
N GLY A 225 -8.80 -3.66 -21.00
CA GLY A 225 -8.94 -2.21 -21.12
C GLY A 225 -7.61 -1.51 -20.84
N ASP A 226 -7.60 -0.60 -19.86
CA ASP A 226 -6.40 0.13 -19.43
C ASP A 226 -5.57 -0.61 -18.34
N THR A 227 -6.07 -1.75 -17.85
CA THR A 227 -5.40 -2.62 -16.89
C THR A 227 -4.52 -3.63 -17.61
N GLN A 228 -3.30 -3.84 -17.13
CA GLN A 228 -2.38 -4.86 -17.67
C GLN A 228 -2.24 -6.02 -16.68
N VAL A 229 -2.16 -7.24 -17.19
CA VAL A 229 -1.95 -8.46 -16.39
C VAL A 229 -0.75 -9.21 -16.92
N GLU A 230 0.06 -9.71 -16.01
CA GLU A 230 1.26 -10.49 -16.28
C GLU A 230 1.32 -11.70 -15.35
N ILE A 231 1.55 -12.88 -15.92
CA ILE A 231 1.64 -14.13 -15.15
C ILE A 231 3.10 -14.58 -15.12
N TYR A 232 3.62 -14.86 -13.93
CA TYR A 232 4.99 -15.28 -13.72
C TYR A 232 5.09 -16.65 -13.06
N GLN A 233 6.09 -17.44 -13.46
CA GLN A 233 6.57 -18.59 -12.72
C GLN A 233 7.80 -18.18 -11.90
N VAL A 234 7.75 -18.31 -10.58
CA VAL A 234 8.87 -17.98 -9.70
C VAL A 234 9.57 -19.27 -9.27
N ALA A 235 10.90 -19.30 -9.38
CA ALA A 235 11.69 -20.46 -8.96
C ALA A 235 11.45 -20.80 -7.49
N GLY A 236 11.12 -22.07 -7.20
CA GLY A 236 10.87 -22.55 -5.83
C GLY A 236 9.45 -22.27 -5.28
N LYS A 237 8.60 -21.54 -6.00
CA LYS A 237 7.17 -21.40 -5.65
C LYS A 237 6.32 -22.37 -6.48
N VAL A 238 5.37 -23.04 -5.82
CA VAL A 238 4.40 -23.94 -6.47
C VAL A 238 3.33 -23.13 -7.20
N ARG A 239 2.81 -22.08 -6.57
CA ARG A 239 1.82 -21.18 -7.15
C ARG A 239 2.47 -20.22 -8.13
N LYS A 240 1.80 -19.97 -9.25
CA LYS A 240 2.16 -18.91 -10.18
C LYS A 240 1.82 -17.55 -9.56
N PHE A 241 2.45 -16.50 -10.08
CA PHE A 241 2.25 -15.14 -9.60
C PHE A 241 1.45 -14.34 -10.63
N TYR A 242 0.27 -13.87 -10.22
CA TYR A 242 -0.63 -13.04 -11.00
C TYR A 242 -0.36 -11.57 -10.67
N HIS A 243 0.33 -10.87 -11.57
CA HIS A 243 0.69 -9.47 -11.39
C HIS A 243 -0.27 -8.59 -12.19
N ILE A 244 -1.14 -7.86 -11.50
CA ILE A 244 -2.06 -6.90 -12.11
C ILE A 244 -1.53 -5.49 -11.94
N VAL A 245 -1.60 -4.68 -13.00
CA VAL A 245 -1.22 -3.26 -13.02
C VAL A 245 -2.45 -2.42 -13.38
N PRO A 246 -3.16 -1.91 -12.37
CA PRO A 246 -4.34 -1.07 -12.57
C PRO A 246 -4.04 0.28 -13.23
N PRO A 247 -5.05 0.90 -13.87
CA PRO A 247 -4.92 2.20 -14.53
C PRO A 247 -4.48 3.32 -13.57
N GLU A 248 -4.92 3.28 -12.32
CA GLU A 248 -4.56 4.25 -11.29
C GLU A 248 -3.05 4.31 -11.01
N PHE A 249 -2.28 3.25 -11.25
CA PHE A 249 -0.82 3.24 -11.08
C PHE A 249 -0.07 3.96 -12.22
N LYS A 250 -0.76 4.23 -13.34
CA LYS A 250 -0.22 4.96 -14.49
C LYS A 250 -0.49 6.47 -14.40
N LEU A 251 -1.06 6.94 -13.29
CA LEU A 251 -1.35 8.35 -13.06
C LEU A 251 -0.09 9.13 -12.66
N ASN A 252 -0.04 10.38 -13.09
CA ASN A 252 1.00 11.33 -12.67
C ASN A 252 0.62 12.02 -11.34
N GLU A 253 1.54 12.80 -10.78
CA GLU A 253 1.34 13.46 -9.48
C GLU A 253 0.15 14.42 -9.45
N ALA A 254 -0.06 15.19 -10.52
CA ALA A 254 -1.18 16.13 -10.62
C ALA A 254 -2.53 15.39 -10.63
N GLU A 255 -2.61 14.29 -11.35
CA GLU A 255 -3.80 13.43 -11.42
C GLU A 255 -4.11 12.78 -10.07
N TYR A 256 -3.09 12.31 -9.35
CA TYR A 256 -3.27 11.78 -8.01
C TYR A 256 -3.81 12.83 -7.03
N SER A 257 -3.27 14.04 -7.06
CA SER A 257 -3.73 15.15 -6.21
C SER A 257 -5.19 15.51 -6.51
N LEU A 258 -5.56 15.50 -7.79
CA LEU A 258 -6.93 15.76 -8.24
C LEU A 258 -7.91 14.67 -7.76
N LEU A 259 -7.53 13.39 -7.86
CA LEU A 259 -8.32 12.26 -7.35
C LEU A 259 -8.50 12.29 -5.84
N ASP A 260 -7.44 12.54 -5.07
CA ASP A 260 -7.51 12.63 -3.61
C ASP A 260 -8.42 13.80 -3.19
N THR A 261 -8.29 14.95 -3.85
CA THR A 261 -9.17 16.09 -3.62
C THR A 261 -10.62 15.71 -3.89
N ALA A 262 -10.92 15.18 -5.09
CA ALA A 262 -12.27 14.76 -5.47
C ALA A 262 -12.87 13.75 -4.47
N ARG A 263 -12.09 12.73 -4.06
CA ARG A 263 -12.50 11.72 -3.08
C ARG A 263 -12.86 12.36 -1.73
N ARG A 264 -12.08 13.31 -1.23
CA ARG A 264 -12.36 13.99 0.05
C ARG A 264 -13.64 14.79 0.02
N TYR A 265 -13.95 15.42 -1.11
CA TYR A 265 -15.21 16.13 -1.28
C TYR A 265 -16.40 15.17 -1.34
N LEU A 266 -16.28 14.06 -2.09
CA LEU A 266 -17.30 13.01 -2.12
C LEU A 266 -17.55 12.42 -0.73
N GLY A 267 -16.49 12.18 0.06
CA GLY A 267 -16.61 11.67 1.42
C GLY A 267 -17.29 12.63 2.42
N ARG A 268 -17.42 13.92 2.07
CA ARG A 268 -18.18 14.92 2.86
C ARG A 268 -19.63 15.06 2.39
N HIS A 269 -19.99 14.48 1.26
CA HIS A 269 -21.35 14.49 0.74
C HIS A 269 -22.04 13.21 1.20
N GLU A 270 -22.93 13.34 2.19
CA GLU A 270 -23.76 12.21 2.60
C GLU A 270 -24.79 11.92 1.49
N PRO A 271 -24.83 10.68 0.97
CA PRO A 271 -25.84 10.30 -0.02
C PRO A 271 -27.23 10.35 0.62
N ARG A 272 -28.24 10.72 -0.17
CA ARG A 272 -29.63 10.76 0.32
C ARG A 272 -30.16 9.33 0.46
N GLU A 273 -31.00 9.04 1.47
CA GLU A 273 -31.52 7.69 1.73
C GLU A 273 -32.15 7.01 0.50
N ALA A 274 -32.81 7.78 -0.38
CA ALA A 274 -33.43 7.29 -1.61
C ALA A 274 -32.43 6.82 -2.69
N GLU A 275 -31.17 7.24 -2.62
CA GLU A 275 -30.12 6.82 -3.55
C GLU A 275 -29.54 5.45 -3.18
N LEU A 276 -29.72 5.00 -1.93
CA LEU A 276 -29.18 3.74 -1.41
C LEU A 276 -30.03 2.51 -1.78
N THR A 277 -31.28 2.72 -2.20
CA THR A 277 -32.24 1.64 -2.51
C THR A 277 -32.01 0.96 -3.86
N GLU A 278 -31.34 1.62 -4.81
CA GLU A 278 -31.00 1.03 -6.12
C GLU A 278 -29.50 1.17 -6.43
N PRO A 279 -28.68 0.12 -6.21
CA PRO A 279 -27.22 0.19 -6.34
C PRO A 279 -26.71 0.63 -7.72
N ALA A 280 -27.42 0.28 -8.80
CA ALA A 280 -27.06 0.67 -10.16
C ALA A 280 -27.22 2.18 -10.40
N SER A 281 -28.34 2.75 -9.92
CA SER A 281 -28.65 4.18 -10.00
C SER A 281 -27.68 5.00 -9.13
N PHE A 282 -27.30 4.47 -7.96
CA PHE A 282 -26.29 5.09 -7.10
C PHE A 282 -24.94 5.22 -7.78
N ARG A 283 -24.45 4.13 -8.40
CA ARG A 283 -23.16 4.14 -9.09
C ARG A 283 -23.12 5.15 -10.23
N GLU A 284 -24.16 5.20 -11.05
CA GLU A 284 -24.26 6.15 -12.16
C GLU A 284 -24.28 7.59 -11.68
N SER A 285 -25.00 7.86 -10.60
CA SER A 285 -25.03 9.17 -9.95
C SER A 285 -23.65 9.59 -9.46
N ILE A 286 -22.94 8.69 -8.76
CA ILE A 286 -21.58 8.95 -8.29
C ILE A 286 -20.60 9.15 -9.44
N TYR A 287 -20.74 8.42 -10.55
CA TYR A 287 -19.93 8.63 -11.75
C TYR A 287 -20.13 10.02 -12.34
N ASN A 288 -21.38 10.46 -12.51
CA ASN A 288 -21.70 11.77 -13.06
C ASN A 288 -21.20 12.91 -12.15
N ILE A 289 -21.41 12.79 -10.83
CA ILE A 289 -20.88 13.74 -9.84
C ILE A 289 -19.35 13.77 -9.90
N SER A 290 -18.69 12.61 -9.99
CA SER A 290 -17.24 12.52 -10.10
C SER A 290 -16.74 13.22 -11.35
N LEU A 291 -17.39 13.00 -12.50
CA LEU A 291 -17.00 13.61 -13.77
C LEU A 291 -17.12 15.13 -13.73
N ASP A 292 -18.24 15.67 -13.25
CA ASP A 292 -18.45 17.12 -13.14
C ASP A 292 -17.48 17.75 -12.15
N MET A 293 -17.22 17.08 -11.03
CA MET A 293 -16.25 17.55 -10.05
C MET A 293 -14.82 17.59 -10.62
N LEU A 294 -14.41 16.56 -11.35
CA LEU A 294 -13.11 16.53 -12.02
C LEU A 294 -13.01 17.66 -13.07
N ARG A 295 -14.08 17.97 -13.79
CA ARG A 295 -14.13 19.12 -14.73
C ARG A 295 -13.90 20.45 -14.03
N ASP A 296 -14.48 20.65 -12.85
CA ASP A 296 -14.33 21.90 -12.11
C ASP A 296 -12.94 22.02 -11.46
N LEU A 297 -12.43 20.92 -10.89
CA LEU A 297 -11.10 20.89 -10.29
C LEU A 297 -10.00 21.12 -11.35
N THR A 298 -10.11 20.51 -12.53
CA THR A 298 -9.13 20.71 -13.61
C THR A 298 -9.11 22.14 -14.11
N LYS A 299 -10.27 22.80 -14.23
CA LYS A 299 -10.37 24.23 -14.57
C LYS A 299 -9.74 25.12 -13.49
N SER A 300 -10.05 24.86 -12.21
CA SER A 300 -9.53 25.68 -11.10
C SER A 300 -8.02 25.54 -10.90
N MET A 301 -7.47 24.34 -11.14
CA MET A 301 -6.04 24.04 -11.03
C MET A 301 -5.26 24.29 -12.34
N ASN A 302 -5.93 24.75 -13.40
CA ASN A 302 -5.36 24.99 -14.73
C ASN A 302 -4.61 23.77 -15.32
N ILE A 303 -5.15 22.57 -15.08
CA ILE A 303 -4.60 21.30 -15.57
C ILE A 303 -5.28 20.96 -16.90
N GLN A 304 -4.49 20.80 -17.96
CA GLN A 304 -5.02 20.30 -19.23
C GLN A 304 -5.11 18.78 -19.22
N MET A 305 -6.30 18.26 -19.48
CA MET A 305 -6.57 16.83 -19.55
C MET A 305 -7.55 16.53 -20.70
N SER A 306 -7.37 15.39 -21.36
CA SER A 306 -8.31 14.93 -22.39
C SER A 306 -9.59 14.36 -21.77
N GLU A 307 -10.72 14.46 -22.47
CA GLU A 307 -12.00 13.87 -22.00
C GLU A 307 -11.87 12.37 -21.71
N LYS A 308 -11.14 11.61 -22.54
CA LYS A 308 -10.90 10.18 -22.29
C LYS A 308 -10.19 9.93 -20.95
N ARG A 309 -9.19 10.76 -20.62
CA ARG A 309 -8.43 10.61 -19.36
C ARG A 309 -9.26 11.07 -18.16
N MET A 310 -10.14 12.04 -18.35
CA MET A 310 -11.09 12.48 -17.34
C MET A 310 -12.14 11.39 -17.03
N GLN A 311 -12.68 10.72 -18.05
CA GLN A 311 -13.58 9.58 -17.89
C GLN A 311 -12.89 8.43 -17.14
N MET A 312 -11.66 8.09 -17.51
CA MET A 312 -10.84 7.10 -16.79
C MET A 312 -10.67 7.47 -15.31
N MET A 313 -10.44 8.74 -14.98
CA MET A 313 -10.35 9.20 -13.59
C MET A 313 -11.68 9.13 -12.85
N ALA A 314 -12.79 9.44 -13.51
CA ALA A 314 -14.14 9.30 -12.96
C ALA A 314 -14.47 7.82 -12.68
N ASP A 315 -14.09 6.91 -13.56
CA ASP A 315 -14.22 5.46 -13.37
C ASP A 315 -13.41 4.98 -12.16
N ILE A 316 -12.17 5.46 -12.00
CA ILE A 316 -11.33 5.14 -10.83
C ILE A 316 -12.02 5.63 -9.55
N LEU A 317 -12.48 6.89 -9.49
CA LEU A 317 -13.20 7.40 -8.31
C LEU A 317 -14.41 6.53 -7.98
N THR A 318 -15.26 6.30 -8.97
CA THR A 318 -16.50 5.55 -8.83
C THR A 318 -16.22 4.13 -8.32
N ARG A 319 -15.18 3.46 -8.83
CA ARG A 319 -14.75 2.13 -8.40
C ARG A 319 -14.42 2.09 -6.90
N TYR A 320 -13.74 3.11 -6.39
CA TYR A 320 -13.31 3.15 -4.99
C TYR A 320 -14.37 3.75 -4.03
N THR A 321 -15.32 4.55 -4.53
CA THR A 321 -16.37 5.18 -3.70
C THR A 321 -17.67 4.38 -3.67
N ALA A 322 -18.19 3.97 -4.82
CA ALA A 322 -19.45 3.24 -4.95
C ALA A 322 -19.26 1.77 -5.37
N GLY A 323 -18.11 1.44 -5.95
CA GLY A 323 -17.80 0.11 -6.48
C GLY A 323 -17.27 -0.90 -5.46
N LEU A 324 -16.54 -1.93 -5.91
CA LEU A 324 -15.84 -2.89 -5.04
C LEU A 324 -14.32 -2.67 -5.02
N GLY A 325 -13.86 -1.47 -5.37
CA GLY A 325 -12.43 -1.15 -5.43
C GLY A 325 -11.69 -2.07 -6.40
N ILE A 326 -10.52 -2.57 -5.98
CA ILE A 326 -9.66 -3.42 -6.82
C ILE A 326 -10.34 -4.74 -7.25
N LEU A 327 -11.32 -5.24 -6.49
CA LEU A 327 -12.03 -6.48 -6.83
C LEU A 327 -12.78 -6.39 -8.16
N GLU A 328 -13.22 -5.20 -8.57
CA GLU A 328 -13.86 -5.03 -9.88
C GLU A 328 -12.89 -5.36 -11.03
N LEU A 329 -11.58 -5.09 -10.86
CA LEU A 329 -10.59 -5.40 -11.90
C LEU A 329 -10.30 -6.91 -12.00
N PHE A 330 -10.33 -7.63 -10.88
CA PHE A 330 -10.25 -9.08 -10.89
C PHE A 330 -11.52 -9.71 -11.48
N LEU A 331 -12.69 -9.18 -11.12
CA LEU A 331 -13.97 -9.67 -11.63
C LEU A 331 -14.21 -9.32 -13.12
N ALA A 332 -13.55 -8.30 -13.64
CA ALA A 332 -13.55 -7.97 -15.06
C ALA A 332 -12.68 -8.93 -15.90
N ASP A 333 -11.79 -9.72 -15.29
CA ASP A 333 -10.98 -10.69 -16.00
C ASP A 333 -11.79 -11.95 -16.36
N GLU A 334 -12.02 -12.17 -17.66
CA GLU A 334 -12.70 -13.36 -18.16
C GLU A 334 -11.99 -14.68 -17.78
N LYS A 335 -10.68 -14.64 -17.53
CA LYS A 335 -9.88 -15.82 -17.18
C LYS A 335 -9.91 -16.17 -15.69
N ILE A 336 -10.39 -15.29 -14.83
CA ILE A 336 -10.51 -15.57 -13.38
C ILE A 336 -11.81 -16.34 -13.12
N GLN A 337 -11.72 -17.38 -12.30
CA GLN A 337 -12.86 -18.21 -11.89
C GLN A 337 -13.25 -17.95 -10.43
N ASP A 338 -12.28 -18.02 -9.52
CA ASP A 338 -12.50 -17.81 -8.09
C ASP A 338 -11.50 -16.76 -7.57
N ILE A 339 -11.90 -16.00 -6.55
CA ILE A 339 -11.06 -15.04 -5.83
C ILE A 339 -11.20 -15.36 -4.34
N ALA A 340 -10.08 -15.54 -3.65
CA ALA A 340 -10.04 -15.82 -2.22
C ALA A 340 -9.25 -14.75 -1.48
N ILE A 341 -9.88 -14.18 -0.45
CA ILE A 341 -9.29 -13.22 0.49
C ILE A 341 -9.31 -13.88 1.85
N ASN A 342 -8.13 -14.33 2.29
CA ASN A 342 -7.99 -15.07 3.53
C ASN A 342 -7.83 -14.12 4.74
N SER A 343 -8.28 -14.61 5.89
CA SER A 343 -7.99 -13.99 7.17
C SER A 343 -6.58 -14.39 7.65
N PRO A 344 -5.81 -13.51 8.32
CA PRO A 344 -6.11 -12.12 8.64
C PRO A 344 -5.95 -11.20 7.42
N VAL A 345 -6.97 -10.40 7.12
CA VAL A 345 -6.88 -9.40 6.05
C VAL A 345 -5.76 -8.39 6.35
N GLY A 346 -5.06 -7.96 5.30
CA GLY A 346 -3.92 -7.04 5.39
C GLY A 346 -2.58 -7.73 5.63
N SER A 347 -2.57 -9.04 5.86
CA SER A 347 -1.34 -9.82 6.08
C SER A 347 -1.02 -10.80 4.94
N THR A 348 -2.03 -11.19 4.16
CA THR A 348 -1.88 -12.13 3.06
C THR A 348 -2.35 -11.50 1.75
N PRO A 349 -1.75 -11.87 0.61
CA PRO A 349 -2.22 -11.42 -0.69
C PRO A 349 -3.57 -12.05 -1.03
N ILE A 350 -4.27 -11.43 -1.98
CA ILE A 350 -5.42 -12.04 -2.63
C ILE A 350 -4.94 -13.23 -3.46
N TYR A 351 -5.67 -14.34 -3.41
CA TYR A 351 -5.45 -15.50 -4.27
C TYR A 351 -6.53 -15.56 -5.34
N VAL A 352 -6.15 -15.97 -6.54
CA VAL A 352 -7.09 -16.13 -7.67
C VAL A 352 -6.94 -17.51 -8.29
N LEU A 353 -8.06 -18.13 -8.66
CA LEU A 353 -8.06 -19.33 -9.50
C LEU A 353 -8.16 -18.88 -10.96
N HIS A 354 -7.05 -18.97 -11.68
CA HIS A 354 -6.96 -18.62 -13.09
C HIS A 354 -7.24 -19.84 -13.97
N GLY A 355 -8.07 -19.68 -15.01
CA GLY A 355 -8.54 -20.78 -15.86
C GLY A 355 -7.44 -21.61 -16.53
N ASP A 356 -6.33 -20.96 -16.90
CA ASP A 356 -5.18 -21.63 -17.55
C ASP A 356 -4.03 -21.99 -16.58
N TYR A 357 -4.01 -21.37 -15.39
CA TYR A 357 -2.81 -21.37 -14.52
C TYR A 357 -3.05 -21.92 -13.12
N GLU A 358 -4.29 -22.34 -12.82
CA GLU A 358 -4.72 -22.79 -11.50
C GLU A 358 -4.60 -21.68 -10.44
N GLU A 359 -4.29 -22.04 -9.20
CA GLU A 359 -4.22 -21.09 -8.09
C GLU A 359 -2.96 -20.21 -8.20
N CYS A 360 -3.20 -18.90 -8.29
CA CYS A 360 -2.16 -17.88 -8.37
C CYS A 360 -2.17 -16.98 -7.12
N GLU A 361 -0.98 -16.61 -6.67
CA GLU A 361 -0.77 -15.54 -5.69
C GLU A 361 -0.73 -14.19 -6.41
N THR A 362 -1.40 -13.16 -5.88
CA THR A 362 -1.41 -11.83 -6.51
C THR A 362 -0.44 -10.84 -5.86
N ASN A 363 -0.17 -9.73 -6.55
CA ASN A 363 0.56 -8.59 -6.00
C ASN A 363 -0.28 -7.63 -5.12
N ILE A 364 -1.52 -8.01 -4.79
CA ILE A 364 -2.48 -7.19 -4.06
C ILE A 364 -2.66 -7.71 -2.63
N ILE A 365 -2.46 -6.84 -1.65
CA ILE A 365 -2.79 -7.12 -0.24
C ILE A 365 -3.90 -6.16 0.18
N LEU A 366 -5.12 -6.70 0.29
CA LEU A 366 -6.31 -5.94 0.70
C LEU A 366 -6.16 -5.43 2.13
N SER A 367 -6.46 -4.15 2.37
CA SER A 367 -6.43 -3.57 3.71
C SER A 367 -7.63 -4.00 4.57
N ARG A 368 -7.53 -3.80 5.88
CA ARG A 368 -8.65 -4.09 6.80
C ARG A 368 -9.83 -3.15 6.55
N GLU A 369 -9.53 -1.87 6.35
CA GLU A 369 -10.52 -0.83 6.05
C GLU A 369 -11.26 -1.12 4.74
N ASP A 370 -10.54 -1.54 3.68
CA ASP A 370 -11.15 -1.92 2.42
C ASP A 370 -12.00 -3.20 2.56
N ALA A 371 -11.57 -4.18 3.37
CA ALA A 371 -12.39 -5.36 3.68
C ALA A 371 -13.67 -5.02 4.46
N GLU A 372 -13.62 -4.13 5.43
CA GLU A 372 -14.81 -3.67 6.17
C GLU A 372 -15.76 -2.90 5.24
N SER A 373 -15.22 -2.08 4.34
CA SER A 373 -15.99 -1.40 3.30
C SER A 373 -16.68 -2.42 2.38
N LEU A 374 -15.97 -3.46 1.93
CA LEU A 374 -16.54 -4.54 1.13
C LEU A 374 -17.65 -5.30 1.87
N ALA A 375 -17.42 -5.67 3.15
CA ALA A 375 -18.43 -6.32 3.98
C ALA A 375 -19.70 -5.46 4.09
N THR A 376 -19.56 -4.16 4.28
CA THR A 376 -20.67 -3.20 4.33
C THR A 376 -21.41 -3.14 3.00
N ARG A 377 -20.68 -3.07 1.88
CA ARG A 377 -21.27 -3.05 0.53
C ARG A 377 -22.02 -4.35 0.22
N PHE A 378 -21.48 -5.51 0.59
CA PHE A 378 -22.17 -6.79 0.40
C PHE A 378 -23.43 -6.89 1.25
N ARG A 379 -23.44 -6.38 2.48
CA ARG A 379 -24.67 -6.28 3.30
C ARG A 379 -25.73 -5.43 2.63
N LEU A 380 -25.35 -4.24 2.15
CA LEU A 380 -26.27 -3.31 1.49
C LEU A 380 -26.85 -3.90 0.20
N GLN A 381 -26.01 -4.49 -0.64
CA GLN A 381 -26.44 -5.09 -1.91
C GLN A 381 -27.30 -6.35 -1.73
N SER A 382 -26.97 -7.19 -0.73
CA SER A 382 -27.70 -8.43 -0.47
C SER A 382 -28.99 -8.22 0.33
N GLY A 383 -29.11 -7.09 1.06
CA GLY A 383 -30.16 -6.87 2.05
C GLY A 383 -30.07 -7.81 3.26
N ARG A 384 -28.95 -8.55 3.42
CA ARG A 384 -28.75 -9.52 4.50
C ARG A 384 -27.79 -8.98 5.57
N PRO A 385 -28.02 -9.30 6.86
CA PRO A 385 -27.08 -8.95 7.92
C PRO A 385 -25.77 -9.74 7.77
N LEU A 386 -24.68 -9.13 8.22
CA LEU A 386 -23.39 -9.77 8.43
C LEU A 386 -22.81 -9.17 9.71
N ASP A 387 -23.05 -9.85 10.83
CA ASP A 387 -22.74 -9.43 12.19
C ASP A 387 -22.37 -10.65 13.05
N GLU A 388 -22.24 -10.50 14.36
CA GLU A 388 -21.85 -11.61 15.24
C GLU A 388 -22.93 -12.70 15.33
N ALA A 389 -24.22 -12.32 15.21
CA ALA A 389 -25.34 -13.25 15.25
C ALA A 389 -25.55 -13.97 13.90
N ASN A 390 -25.21 -13.28 12.80
CA ASN A 390 -25.26 -13.79 11.42
C ASN A 390 -23.85 -13.71 10.80
N PRO A 391 -22.94 -14.63 11.15
CA PRO A 391 -21.52 -14.52 10.80
C PRO A 391 -21.20 -14.95 9.37
N VAL A 392 -22.21 -15.28 8.55
CA VAL A 392 -22.06 -15.70 7.15
C VAL A 392 -23.00 -14.87 6.28
N LEU A 393 -22.47 -14.34 5.19
CA LEU A 393 -23.25 -13.73 4.12
C LEU A 393 -22.94 -14.48 2.83
N ASP A 394 -24.00 -14.85 2.12
CA ASP A 394 -23.93 -15.49 0.80
C ASP A 394 -24.91 -14.77 -0.11
N SER A 395 -24.40 -14.19 -1.19
CA SER A 395 -25.17 -13.36 -2.12
C SER A 395 -24.59 -13.40 -3.52
N GLU A 396 -25.41 -13.10 -4.52
CA GLU A 396 -24.94 -12.74 -5.85
C GLU A 396 -24.65 -11.23 -5.88
N ILE A 397 -23.62 -10.85 -6.64
CA ILE A 397 -23.22 -9.46 -6.88
C ILE A 397 -23.02 -9.25 -8.38
N ILE A 398 -23.38 -8.05 -8.83
CA ILE A 398 -23.21 -7.59 -10.20
C ILE A 398 -22.21 -6.44 -10.18
N VAL A 399 -21.17 -6.53 -11.00
CA VAL A 399 -20.15 -5.49 -11.15
C VAL A 399 -19.96 -5.14 -12.62
N PRO A 400 -19.39 -3.96 -12.94
CA PRO A 400 -18.96 -3.70 -14.30
C PRO A 400 -17.97 -4.77 -14.76
N GLY A 401 -18.28 -5.44 -15.87
CA GLY A 401 -17.44 -6.50 -16.44
C GLY A 401 -17.71 -7.92 -15.94
N GLY A 402 -18.68 -8.14 -15.05
CA GLY A 402 -19.06 -9.51 -14.70
C GLY A 402 -20.06 -9.65 -13.55
N ARG A 403 -20.39 -10.90 -13.23
CA ARG A 403 -21.22 -11.28 -12.09
C ARG A 403 -20.47 -12.29 -11.24
N ALA A 404 -20.69 -12.27 -9.93
CA ALA A 404 -20.07 -13.24 -9.03
C ALA A 404 -20.99 -13.59 -7.87
N ARG A 405 -20.85 -14.81 -7.37
CA ARG A 405 -21.36 -15.18 -6.04
C ARG A 405 -20.29 -14.85 -5.01
N VAL A 406 -20.66 -14.18 -3.93
CA VAL A 406 -19.78 -13.87 -2.81
C VAL A 406 -20.24 -14.61 -1.56
N ALA A 407 -19.28 -15.24 -0.89
CA ALA A 407 -19.40 -15.71 0.47
C ALA A 407 -18.47 -14.89 1.36
N ALA A 408 -19.00 -14.32 2.43
CA ALA A 408 -18.24 -13.58 3.43
C ALA A 408 -18.45 -14.21 4.82
N ILE A 409 -17.39 -14.27 5.61
CA ILE A 409 -17.43 -14.77 6.99
C ILE A 409 -16.85 -13.74 7.96
N THR A 410 -17.36 -13.71 9.20
CA THR A 410 -16.86 -12.82 10.27
C THR A 410 -16.05 -13.57 11.32
N ARG A 411 -15.58 -12.81 12.32
CA ARG A 411 -14.69 -13.31 13.38
C ARG A 411 -15.23 -14.53 14.15
N THR A 412 -16.55 -14.65 14.26
CA THR A 412 -17.21 -15.78 14.96
C THR A 412 -16.85 -17.13 14.34
N LEU A 413 -16.58 -17.16 13.02
CA LEU A 413 -16.21 -18.38 12.28
C LEU A 413 -14.75 -18.40 11.82
N SER A 414 -14.09 -17.24 11.79
CA SER A 414 -12.70 -17.08 11.39
C SER A 414 -11.97 -16.29 12.48
N PRO A 415 -11.13 -16.91 13.32
CA PRO A 415 -10.53 -16.26 14.50
C PRO A 415 -9.82 -14.93 14.21
N ASP A 416 -9.24 -14.83 13.02
CA ASP A 416 -8.44 -13.70 12.54
C ASP A 416 -9.26 -12.56 11.91
N GLY A 417 -10.59 -12.71 11.83
CA GLY A 417 -11.54 -11.69 11.35
C GLY A 417 -12.20 -12.04 10.02
N LEU A 418 -12.45 -11.02 9.19
CA LEU A 418 -13.15 -11.16 7.92
C LEU A 418 -12.41 -12.10 6.95
N GLY A 419 -13.17 -12.78 6.12
CA GLY A 419 -12.69 -13.56 4.97
C GLY A 419 -13.73 -13.56 3.86
N PHE A 420 -13.28 -13.61 2.60
CA PHE A 420 -14.16 -13.57 1.43
C PHE A 420 -13.76 -14.64 0.42
N ALA A 421 -14.76 -15.26 -0.19
CA ALA A 421 -14.61 -16.11 -1.35
C ALA A 421 -15.61 -15.66 -2.42
N LEU A 422 -15.10 -15.27 -3.58
CA LEU A 422 -15.92 -14.86 -4.72
C LEU A 422 -15.76 -15.89 -5.83
N ARG A 423 -16.87 -16.29 -6.44
CA ARG A 423 -16.90 -17.17 -7.61
C ARG A 423 -17.53 -16.43 -8.77
N ARG A 424 -16.72 -16.14 -9.78
CA ARG A 424 -17.13 -15.43 -10.98
C ARG A 424 -18.02 -16.33 -11.85
N HIS A 425 -19.13 -15.78 -12.30
CA HIS A 425 -19.96 -16.40 -13.33
C HIS A 425 -19.36 -16.13 -14.70
N ARG A 426 -19.42 -17.13 -15.58
CA ARG A 426 -18.93 -16.99 -16.94
C ARG A 426 -19.97 -16.24 -17.75
N ASP A 427 -19.57 -15.18 -18.46
CA ASP A 427 -20.51 -14.37 -19.26
C ASP A 427 -21.05 -15.13 -20.48
N LYS A 428 -20.21 -16.00 -21.06
CA LYS A 428 -20.56 -16.82 -22.22
C LYS A 428 -20.87 -18.25 -21.75
N PRO A 429 -22.12 -18.73 -21.90
CA PRO A 429 -22.47 -20.08 -21.48
C PRO A 429 -21.70 -21.12 -22.29
N TRP A 430 -21.48 -22.29 -21.69
CA TRP A 430 -20.96 -23.42 -22.43
C TRP A 430 -22.00 -23.90 -23.45
N THR A 431 -21.55 -24.33 -24.62
CA THR A 431 -22.38 -24.90 -25.68
C THR A 431 -21.88 -26.29 -26.05
N LEU A 432 -22.75 -27.16 -26.59
CA LEU A 432 -22.31 -28.49 -27.04
C LEU A 432 -21.13 -28.42 -28.02
N PRO A 433 -21.10 -27.50 -29.02
CA PRO A 433 -19.91 -27.32 -29.86
C PRO A 433 -18.64 -26.95 -29.08
N LEU A 434 -18.75 -26.16 -28.00
CA LEU A 434 -17.60 -25.83 -27.15
C LEU A 434 -17.12 -27.04 -26.35
N PHE A 435 -18.03 -27.88 -25.85
CA PHE A 435 -17.67 -29.15 -25.22
C PHE A 435 -16.95 -30.10 -26.19
N ILE A 436 -17.39 -30.16 -27.46
CA ILE A 436 -16.70 -30.92 -28.52
C ILE A 436 -15.31 -30.34 -28.78
N LYS A 437 -15.21 -29.02 -28.97
CA LYS A 437 -13.94 -28.34 -29.25
C LYS A 437 -12.92 -28.58 -28.14
N ASN A 438 -13.36 -28.66 -26.89
CA ASN A 438 -12.52 -28.92 -25.73
C ASN A 438 -12.32 -30.43 -25.43
N GLY A 439 -12.78 -31.32 -26.31
CA GLY A 439 -12.57 -32.76 -26.19
C GLY A 439 -13.29 -33.44 -25.03
N MET A 440 -14.30 -32.78 -24.45
CA MET A 440 -15.05 -33.30 -23.30
C MET A 440 -16.16 -34.27 -23.71
N ILE A 441 -16.73 -34.08 -24.91
CA ILE A 441 -17.68 -35.00 -25.57
C ILE A 441 -17.33 -35.10 -27.05
N ASP A 442 -17.66 -36.20 -27.69
CA ASP A 442 -17.55 -36.31 -29.15
C ASP A 442 -18.83 -35.79 -29.84
N SER A 443 -18.73 -35.58 -31.16
CA SER A 443 -19.85 -35.08 -31.97
C SER A 443 -21.04 -36.03 -31.98
N PHE A 444 -20.80 -37.33 -31.87
CA PHE A 444 -21.87 -38.33 -31.79
C PHE A 444 -22.66 -38.21 -30.49
N SER A 445 -21.99 -38.15 -29.33
CA SER A 445 -22.67 -37.97 -28.04
C SER A 445 -23.43 -36.64 -27.98
N ALA A 446 -22.85 -35.56 -28.53
CA ALA A 446 -23.54 -34.28 -28.63
C ALA A 446 -24.81 -34.36 -29.50
N GLY A 447 -24.74 -35.04 -30.65
CA GLY A 447 -25.88 -35.26 -31.53
C GLY A 447 -26.97 -36.11 -30.87
N LEU A 448 -26.57 -37.16 -30.14
CA LEU A 448 -27.51 -37.98 -29.36
C LEU A 448 -28.21 -37.16 -28.26
N LEU A 449 -27.46 -36.34 -27.53
CA LEU A 449 -28.03 -35.45 -26.51
C LEU A 449 -29.02 -34.47 -27.13
N TRP A 450 -28.66 -33.85 -28.25
CA TRP A 450 -29.55 -32.95 -28.96
C TRP A 450 -30.85 -33.65 -29.38
N PHE A 451 -30.76 -34.87 -29.94
CA PHE A 451 -31.93 -35.67 -30.29
C PHE A 451 -32.83 -35.99 -29.08
N LEU A 452 -32.23 -36.31 -27.93
CA LEU A 452 -32.98 -36.57 -26.69
C LEU A 452 -33.67 -35.31 -26.15
N ILE A 453 -33.01 -34.15 -26.22
CA ILE A 453 -33.54 -32.85 -25.81
C ILE A 453 -34.71 -32.44 -26.72
N ASP A 454 -34.54 -32.57 -28.04
CA ASP A 454 -35.59 -32.28 -29.02
C ASP A 454 -36.81 -33.19 -28.80
N GLY A 455 -36.57 -34.46 -28.48
CA GLY A 455 -37.58 -35.43 -28.07
C GLY A 455 -38.21 -35.23 -26.69
N SER A 456 -37.93 -34.11 -26.00
CA SER A 456 -38.45 -33.76 -24.66
C SER A 456 -38.21 -34.86 -23.61
N ARG A 457 -37.07 -35.56 -23.68
CA ARG A 457 -36.74 -36.61 -22.72
C ARG A 457 -36.22 -36.03 -21.41
N THR A 458 -36.56 -36.67 -20.30
CA THR A 458 -36.02 -36.32 -18.98
C THR A 458 -34.57 -36.78 -18.87
N LEU A 459 -33.69 -35.87 -18.48
CA LEU A 459 -32.26 -36.12 -18.33
C LEU A 459 -31.81 -35.72 -16.91
N LEU A 460 -30.93 -36.53 -16.31
CA LEU A 460 -30.25 -36.21 -15.06
C LEU A 460 -28.76 -36.11 -15.33
N ILE A 461 -28.17 -34.96 -15.01
CA ILE A 461 -26.72 -34.76 -15.12
C ILE A 461 -26.11 -34.93 -13.73
N ALA A 462 -25.37 -36.02 -13.54
CA ALA A 462 -24.75 -36.40 -12.28
C ALA A 462 -23.22 -36.40 -12.37
N GLY A 463 -22.55 -36.29 -11.22
CA GLY A 463 -21.10 -36.15 -11.14
C GLY A 463 -20.64 -35.50 -9.81
N THR A 464 -19.34 -35.56 -9.52
CA THR A 464 -18.73 -35.01 -8.31
C THR A 464 -18.72 -33.48 -8.28
N ARG A 465 -18.39 -32.84 -7.15
CA ARG A 465 -18.23 -31.37 -7.07
C ARG A 465 -17.13 -30.92 -8.03
N GLY A 466 -17.38 -29.86 -8.81
CA GLY A 466 -16.41 -29.33 -9.79
C GLY A 466 -16.37 -30.04 -11.14
N SER A 467 -17.09 -31.15 -11.35
CA SER A 467 -17.11 -31.91 -12.63
C SER A 467 -17.82 -31.21 -13.81
N GLY A 468 -18.24 -29.95 -13.67
CA GLY A 468 -18.89 -29.20 -14.76
C GLY A 468 -20.38 -29.51 -14.98
N LYS A 469 -21.07 -30.17 -14.04
CA LYS A 469 -22.51 -30.51 -14.16
C LYS A 469 -23.40 -29.34 -14.59
N THR A 470 -23.31 -28.21 -13.89
CA THR A 470 -24.14 -27.03 -14.17
C THR A 470 -23.81 -26.45 -15.54
N SER A 471 -22.54 -26.43 -15.92
CA SER A 471 -22.10 -25.98 -17.25
C SER A 471 -22.62 -26.90 -18.37
N PHE A 472 -22.62 -28.21 -18.14
CA PHE A 472 -23.15 -29.18 -19.08
C PHE A 472 -24.68 -29.06 -19.22
N LEU A 473 -25.39 -28.93 -18.08
CA LEU A 473 -26.83 -28.66 -18.06
C LEU A 473 -27.18 -27.40 -18.82
N GLY A 474 -26.47 -26.29 -18.56
CA GLY A 474 -26.65 -25.03 -19.28
C GLY A 474 -26.47 -25.20 -20.80
N SER A 475 -25.47 -25.97 -21.23
CA SER A 475 -25.24 -26.22 -22.66
C SER A 475 -26.35 -27.01 -23.34
N CYS A 476 -26.98 -27.94 -22.60
CA CYS A 476 -28.15 -28.68 -23.04
C CYS A 476 -29.39 -27.79 -23.10
N MET A 477 -29.55 -26.89 -22.13
CA MET A 477 -30.69 -25.96 -22.07
C MET A 477 -30.74 -25.03 -23.29
N VAL A 478 -29.59 -24.63 -23.83
CA VAL A 478 -29.50 -23.84 -25.09
C VAL A 478 -30.09 -24.59 -26.30
N GLN A 479 -30.19 -25.92 -26.25
CA GLN A 479 -30.77 -26.73 -27.34
C GLN A 479 -32.29 -26.87 -27.24
N ILE A 480 -32.92 -26.40 -26.15
CA ILE A 480 -34.37 -26.47 -25.98
C ILE A 480 -35.05 -25.54 -26.99
N MET A 481 -36.06 -26.04 -27.69
CA MET A 481 -36.80 -25.26 -28.67
C MET A 481 -37.39 -23.98 -28.04
N PRO A 482 -37.18 -22.78 -28.63
CA PRO A 482 -37.65 -21.50 -28.06
C PRO A 482 -39.16 -21.40 -27.82
N LYS A 483 -39.97 -22.21 -28.53
CA LYS A 483 -41.43 -22.24 -28.37
C LYS A 483 -41.90 -22.88 -27.06
N LEU A 484 -41.02 -23.57 -26.34
CA LEU A 484 -41.35 -24.27 -25.11
C LEU A 484 -41.22 -23.31 -23.92
N ARG A 485 -42.16 -23.42 -22.98
CA ARG A 485 -42.10 -22.68 -21.72
C ARG A 485 -41.10 -23.38 -20.78
N ILE A 486 -40.07 -22.66 -20.36
CA ILE A 486 -39.05 -23.15 -19.41
C ILE A 486 -39.35 -22.57 -18.04
N ILE A 487 -39.32 -23.42 -17.01
CA ILE A 487 -39.40 -23.02 -15.60
C ILE A 487 -38.15 -23.58 -14.92
N THR A 488 -37.32 -22.71 -14.36
CA THR A 488 -36.13 -23.08 -13.59
C THR A 488 -36.41 -22.91 -12.11
N VAL A 489 -35.92 -23.86 -11.31
CA VAL A 489 -36.00 -23.83 -9.84
C VAL A 489 -34.59 -24.08 -9.33
N GLU A 490 -34.02 -23.10 -8.66
CA GLU A 490 -32.65 -23.11 -8.15
C GLU A 490 -32.64 -22.58 -6.71
N ASP A 491 -31.80 -23.14 -5.84
CA ASP A 491 -31.65 -22.68 -4.45
C ASP A 491 -31.06 -21.26 -4.34
N SER A 492 -30.35 -20.83 -5.39
CA SER A 492 -29.82 -19.49 -5.60
C SER A 492 -29.91 -19.22 -7.09
N VAL A 493 -30.44 -18.06 -7.50
CA VAL A 493 -30.49 -17.67 -8.92
C VAL A 493 -29.06 -17.72 -9.47
N ALA A 494 -28.72 -18.74 -10.25
CA ALA A 494 -27.51 -18.73 -11.04
C ALA A 494 -27.87 -17.97 -12.31
N GLY A 495 -27.35 -16.75 -12.44
CA GLY A 495 -27.75 -15.78 -13.47
C GLY A 495 -27.58 -16.18 -14.95
N ASP A 496 -27.24 -17.44 -15.26
CA ASP A 496 -27.27 -17.97 -16.63
C ASP A 496 -28.72 -18.19 -17.14
N CYS A 497 -29.70 -18.21 -16.21
CA CYS A 497 -31.12 -18.36 -16.50
C CYS A 497 -31.91 -17.04 -16.40
N GLN A 498 -31.29 -15.87 -16.59
CA GLN A 498 -32.06 -14.71 -17.03
C GLN A 498 -32.47 -14.97 -18.48
N ILE A 499 -33.70 -15.47 -18.61
CA ILE A 499 -34.39 -15.72 -19.86
C ILE A 499 -34.12 -14.55 -20.80
N LEU A 500 -33.47 -14.85 -21.94
CA LEU A 500 -33.39 -13.99 -23.12
C LEU A 500 -34.82 -13.64 -23.56
N TYR A 501 -35.41 -12.62 -22.95
CA TYR A 501 -36.61 -11.96 -23.44
C TYR A 501 -36.16 -10.69 -24.16
N GLU A 502 -35.67 -10.83 -25.39
CA GLU A 502 -35.82 -9.75 -26.37
C GLU A 502 -37.23 -9.87 -26.94
N LYS A 503 -38.07 -8.87 -26.62
CA LYS A 503 -39.33 -8.66 -27.32
C LYS A 503 -39.00 -8.34 -28.78
N ASN A 504 -39.32 -9.26 -29.69
CA ASN A 504 -39.60 -8.88 -31.08
C ASN A 504 -40.91 -8.09 -31.16
#